data_AF-A0A925ZX73-F1
#
_entry.id   AF-A0A925ZX73-F1
#
_cell.length_a   1.000
_cell.length_b   1.000
_cell.length_c   1.000
_cell.angle_alpha   90.00
_cell.angle_beta   90.00
_cell.angle_gamma   90.00
#
_symmetry.space_group_name_H-M   'P 1'
#
loop_
_entity.id
_entity.type
_entity.pdbx_description
1 polymer ?
#
loop_
_entity_poly.entity_id
_entity_poly.type
_entity_poly.pdbx_seq_one_letter_code
_entity_poly.pdbx_strand_id
1 'polypeptide(L)'
;GFTYKALVGEDVLIGRPYRLSAWVHGSDLSNNNGRLYASVSGNTLAETSITATTTKKAGDWYLLNLFFTIPSWADDAPLTVGCRHTGGNSAPVYFDDFRFHPVDAPLSASVYDPQTWQVTYVLNNDNLFTRFQYDAAGKLMKVFKETLDQPNDACPAGGKLVKEYRYNYARGLQ
;
A
#
# COMPACT_ATOMS: atom_id res chain seq x y z
N GLY A 1 -12.27 -3.26 12.62
CA GLY A 1 -11.30 -2.91 11.57
C GLY A 1 -10.51 -4.14 11.20
N PHE A 2 -9.72 -4.07 10.12
CA PHE A 2 -8.79 -5.15 9.76
C PHE A 2 -7.76 -5.35 10.88
N THR A 3 -7.47 -6.60 11.26
CA THR A 3 -6.50 -6.93 12.32
C THR A 3 -5.77 -8.21 11.95
N TYR A 4 -4.46 -8.24 12.17
CA TYR A 4 -3.61 -9.42 12.07
C TYR A 4 -2.95 -9.69 13.42
N LYS A 5 -2.83 -10.96 13.78
CA LYS A 5 -2.21 -11.44 15.01
C LYS A 5 -1.05 -12.35 14.68
N ALA A 6 0.02 -12.25 15.45
CA ALA A 6 1.24 -13.03 15.30
C ALA A 6 1.82 -13.32 16.69
N LEU A 7 2.54 -14.42 16.83
CA LEU A 7 3.32 -14.73 18.02
C LEU A 7 4.75 -14.22 17.85
N VAL A 8 5.25 -13.47 18.83
CA VAL A 8 6.64 -13.03 18.85
C VAL A 8 7.55 -14.22 19.17
N GLY A 9 8.66 -14.35 18.45
CA GLY A 9 9.59 -15.48 18.54
C GLY A 9 9.34 -16.54 17.46
N GLU A 10 8.10 -16.67 17.00
CA GLU A 10 7.68 -17.64 15.97
C GLU A 10 7.37 -16.96 14.63
N ASP A 11 6.35 -16.08 14.60
CA ASP A 11 5.90 -15.40 13.38
C ASP A 11 6.67 -14.11 13.10
N VAL A 12 7.09 -13.43 14.17
CA VAL A 12 7.80 -12.15 14.13
C VAL A 12 9.00 -12.16 15.06
N LEU A 13 10.07 -11.48 14.68
CA LEU A 13 11.36 -11.58 15.37
C LEU A 13 11.59 -10.38 16.31
N ILE A 14 12.08 -10.69 17.51
CA ILE A 14 12.53 -9.70 18.49
C ILE A 14 13.64 -8.82 17.90
N GLY A 15 13.59 -7.51 18.17
CA GLY A 15 14.58 -6.56 17.69
C GLY A 15 14.52 -6.28 16.18
N ARG A 16 13.64 -6.96 15.44
CA ARG A 16 13.46 -6.71 14.00
C ARG A 16 12.49 -5.55 13.77
N PRO A 17 12.83 -4.59 12.89
CA PRO A 17 11.92 -3.52 12.53
C PRO A 17 10.89 -3.99 11.50
N TYR A 18 9.64 -3.59 11.71
CA TYR A 18 8.52 -3.87 10.82
C TYR A 18 7.87 -2.58 10.34
N ARG A 19 7.27 -2.66 9.14
CA ARG A 19 6.39 -1.66 8.56
C ARG A 19 4.98 -2.21 8.53
N LEU A 20 4.05 -1.43 9.05
CA LEU A 20 2.61 -1.58 8.86
C LEU A 20 2.12 -0.39 8.02
N SER A 21 1.37 -0.64 6.96
CA SER A 21 0.80 0.41 6.11
C SER A 21 -0.60 0.07 5.63
N ALA A 22 -1.40 1.10 5.40
CA ALA A 22 -2.67 1.03 4.69
C ALA A 22 -2.98 2.41 4.10
N TRP A 23 -3.80 2.44 3.05
CA TRP A 23 -4.37 3.68 2.54
C TRP A 23 -5.63 4.02 3.34
N VAL A 24 -5.78 5.27 3.76
CA VAL A 24 -7.00 5.80 4.38
C VAL A 24 -7.61 6.85 3.46
N HIS A 25 -8.93 6.86 3.36
CA HIS A 25 -9.63 7.83 2.52
C HIS A 25 -9.61 9.22 3.15
N GLY A 26 -9.53 10.26 2.31
CA GLY A 26 -9.44 11.67 2.70
C GLY A 26 -10.66 12.20 3.47
N SER A 27 -11.76 11.46 3.51
CA SER A 27 -12.90 11.74 4.39
C SER A 27 -12.53 11.71 5.89
N ASP A 28 -11.39 11.12 6.26
CA ASP A 28 -10.87 11.15 7.63
C ASP A 28 -9.99 12.38 7.94
N LEU A 29 -9.67 13.26 6.98
CA LEU A 29 -8.76 14.39 7.23
C LEU A 29 -9.20 15.33 8.35
N SER A 30 -10.49 15.68 8.38
CA SER A 30 -11.06 16.58 9.38
C SER A 30 -11.36 15.87 10.70
N ASN A 31 -11.69 14.58 10.64
CA ASN A 31 -12.11 13.79 11.78
C ASN A 31 -10.92 13.18 12.54
N ASN A 32 -9.86 12.81 11.82
CA ASN A 32 -8.65 12.18 12.32
C ASN A 32 -8.96 11.02 13.29
N ASN A 33 -9.88 10.14 12.90
CA ASN A 33 -10.35 9.01 13.71
C ASN A 33 -9.73 7.68 13.27
N GLY A 34 -9.10 7.63 12.10
CA GLY A 34 -8.39 6.47 11.59
C GLY A 34 -7.02 6.28 12.22
N ARG A 35 -6.73 5.08 12.71
CA ARG A 35 -5.40 4.70 13.21
C ARG A 35 -4.92 3.41 12.59
N LEU A 36 -3.63 3.37 12.23
CA LEU A 36 -2.87 2.12 12.25
C LEU A 36 -2.27 1.94 13.63
N TYR A 37 -2.27 0.73 14.15
CA TYR A 37 -1.73 0.43 15.47
C TYR A 37 -0.97 -0.89 15.50
N ALA A 38 -0.03 -0.97 16.43
CA ALA A 38 0.63 -2.20 16.87
C ALA A 38 0.51 -2.30 18.39
N SER A 39 0.22 -3.49 18.91
CA SER A 39 0.20 -3.78 20.34
C SER A 39 0.84 -5.13 20.66
N VAL A 40 1.47 -5.22 21.82
CA VAL A 40 2.08 -6.45 22.33
C VAL A 40 1.48 -6.73 23.70
N SER A 41 0.95 -7.95 23.91
CA SER A 41 0.25 -8.32 25.15
C SER A 41 -0.87 -7.35 25.52
N GLY A 42 -1.56 -6.78 24.52
CA GLY A 42 -2.63 -5.80 24.70
C GLY A 42 -2.16 -4.35 24.94
N ASN A 43 -0.87 -4.11 25.19
CA ASN A 43 -0.33 -2.76 25.36
C ASN A 43 0.03 -2.14 24.01
N THR A 44 -0.41 -0.91 23.74
CA THR A 44 -0.06 -0.20 22.51
C THR A 44 1.45 0.02 22.45
N LEU A 45 2.06 -0.52 21.40
CA LEU A 45 3.48 -0.36 21.08
C LEU A 45 3.71 0.90 20.24
N ALA A 46 2.88 1.11 19.21
CA ALA A 46 2.95 2.27 18.34
C ALA A 46 1.62 2.51 17.62
N GLU A 47 1.38 3.75 17.20
CA GLU A 47 0.25 4.10 16.34
C GLU A 47 0.59 5.28 15.41
N THR A 48 -0.16 5.42 14.34
CA THR A 48 -0.08 6.57 13.43
C THR A 48 -1.47 6.91 12.87
N SER A 49 -1.62 8.11 12.32
CA SER A 49 -2.85 8.61 11.74
C SER A 49 -2.58 9.40 10.46
N ILE A 50 -3.67 9.88 9.83
CA ILE A 50 -3.61 10.68 8.61
C ILE A 50 -2.78 11.97 8.76
N THR A 51 -2.67 12.50 9.98
CA THR A 51 -1.93 13.74 10.27
C THR A 51 -0.43 13.53 10.51
N ALA A 52 0.07 12.29 10.48
CA ALA A 52 1.49 12.03 10.67
C ALA A 52 2.33 12.61 9.53
N THR A 53 3.54 13.06 9.85
CA THR A 53 4.47 13.62 8.86
C THR A 53 4.98 12.60 7.85
N THR A 54 4.86 11.30 8.16
CA THR A 54 5.21 10.18 7.28
C THR A 54 4.09 9.80 6.32
N THR A 55 2.91 10.42 6.44
CA THR A 55 1.77 10.19 5.57
C THR A 55 2.07 10.73 4.18
N LYS A 56 1.80 9.90 3.16
CA LYS A 56 1.91 10.27 1.74
C LYS A 56 0.52 10.35 1.13
N LYS A 57 0.36 11.10 0.04
CA LYS A 57 -0.94 11.29 -0.61
C LYS A 57 -0.89 10.87 -2.09
N ALA A 58 -1.97 10.26 -2.56
CA ALA A 58 -2.25 10.02 -3.98
C ALA A 58 -3.76 10.21 -4.21
N GLY A 59 -4.15 11.27 -4.90
CA GLY A 59 -5.56 11.62 -5.09
C GLY A 59 -6.30 11.82 -3.76
N ASP A 60 -7.45 11.17 -3.58
CA ASP A 60 -8.23 11.27 -2.33
C ASP A 60 -7.76 10.30 -1.23
N TRP A 61 -6.67 9.57 -1.45
CA TRP A 61 -6.15 8.56 -0.52
C TRP A 61 -4.83 8.98 0.11
N TYR A 62 -4.66 8.58 1.37
CA TYR A 62 -3.50 8.88 2.20
C TYR A 62 -2.86 7.59 2.71
N LEU A 63 -1.61 7.35 2.35
CA LEU A 63 -0.84 6.18 2.79
C LEU A 63 -0.26 6.43 4.17
N LEU A 64 -0.79 5.72 5.16
CA LEU A 64 -0.27 5.73 6.53
C LEU A 64 0.89 4.74 6.62
N ASN A 65 1.96 5.16 7.28
CA ASN A 65 3.14 4.34 7.53
C ASN A 65 3.44 4.31 9.02
N LEU A 66 3.31 3.13 9.62
CA LEU A 66 3.71 2.85 10.98
C LEU A 66 4.97 1.98 10.97
N PHE A 67 6.04 2.49 11.55
CA PHE A 67 7.27 1.74 11.76
C PHE A 67 7.44 1.47 13.25
N PHE A 68 7.77 0.23 13.61
CA PHE A 68 8.02 -0.17 14.99
C PHE A 68 9.00 -1.34 15.04
N THR A 69 9.63 -1.53 16.20
CA THR A 69 10.53 -2.66 16.47
C THR A 69 9.95 -3.50 17.58
N ILE A 70 10.00 -4.83 17.42
CA ILE A 70 9.53 -5.75 18.46
C ILE A 70 10.46 -5.65 19.68
N PRO A 71 9.94 -5.34 20.88
CA PRO A 71 10.79 -5.10 22.05
C PRO A 71 11.37 -6.42 22.59
N SER A 72 12.52 -6.33 23.26
CA SER A 72 13.27 -7.50 23.74
C SER A 72 12.57 -8.34 24.80
N TRP A 73 11.61 -7.76 25.52
CA TRP A 73 10.84 -8.47 26.55
C TRP A 73 9.65 -9.26 25.98
N ALA A 74 9.34 -9.11 24.70
CA ALA A 74 8.12 -9.63 24.10
C ALA A 74 8.19 -11.08 23.63
N ASP A 75 9.19 -11.86 24.06
CA ASP A 75 9.28 -13.27 23.68
C ASP A 75 8.01 -14.04 24.10
N ASP A 76 7.50 -14.88 23.20
CA ASP A 76 6.20 -15.58 23.32
C ASP A 76 4.97 -14.67 23.55
N ALA A 77 5.10 -13.35 23.37
CA ALA A 77 3.99 -12.42 23.52
C ALA A 77 3.12 -12.33 22.24
N PRO A 78 1.80 -12.17 22.36
CA PRO A 78 0.95 -11.93 21.21
C PRO A 78 1.15 -10.50 20.69
N LEU A 79 1.57 -10.38 19.43
CA LEU A 79 1.54 -9.16 18.64
C LEU A 79 0.16 -9.03 17.97
N THR A 80 -0.41 -7.84 18.00
CA THR A 80 -1.57 -7.47 17.21
C THR A 80 -1.26 -6.20 16.42
N VAL A 81 -1.53 -6.21 15.12
CA VAL A 81 -1.43 -5.05 14.23
C VAL A 81 -2.74 -4.85 13.49
N GLY A 82 -3.13 -3.62 13.21
CA GLY A 82 -4.42 -3.41 12.56
C GLY A 82 -4.76 -1.96 12.26
N CYS A 83 -5.97 -1.79 11.71
CA CYS A 83 -6.65 -0.52 11.56
C CYS A 83 -7.78 -0.39 12.58
N ARG A 84 -7.91 0.77 13.22
CA ARG A 84 -9.02 1.05 14.15
C ARG A 84 -9.61 2.44 13.94
N HIS A 85 -10.87 2.57 14.36
CA HIS A 85 -11.58 3.84 14.46
C HIS A 85 -11.59 4.26 15.93
N THR A 86 -11.19 5.50 16.23
CA THR A 86 -11.11 6.03 17.59
C THR A 86 -12.18 7.06 17.92
N GLY A 87 -13.07 7.38 16.98
CA GLY A 87 -14.05 8.46 17.09
C GLY A 87 -15.40 8.08 17.69
N GLY A 88 -15.56 6.85 18.22
CA GLY A 88 -16.86 6.37 18.73
C GLY A 88 -17.95 6.39 17.64
N ASN A 89 -19.02 7.16 17.87
CA ASN A 89 -20.15 7.30 16.94
C ASN A 89 -19.92 8.31 15.80
N SER A 90 -18.67 8.73 15.56
CA SER A 90 -18.30 9.62 14.46
C SER A 90 -18.45 8.96 13.09
N ALA A 91 -18.29 9.75 12.02
CA ALA A 91 -18.30 9.28 10.64
C ALA A 91 -17.38 8.05 10.41
N PRO A 92 -17.75 7.15 9.49
CA PRO A 92 -16.95 5.96 9.18
C PRO A 92 -15.59 6.34 8.61
N VAL A 93 -14.61 5.46 8.82
CA VAL A 93 -13.27 5.57 8.25
C VAL A 93 -13.06 4.40 7.30
N TYR A 94 -12.62 4.72 6.07
CA TYR A 94 -12.36 3.75 5.03
C TYR A 94 -10.87 3.51 4.89
N PHE A 95 -10.49 2.24 4.90
CA PHE A 95 -9.12 1.79 4.70
C PHE A 95 -9.06 0.80 3.54
N ASP A 96 -7.95 0.80 2.82
CA ASP A 96 -7.65 -0.20 1.79
C ASP A 96 -6.16 -0.61 1.87
N ASP A 97 -5.81 -1.70 1.19
CA ASP A 97 -4.43 -2.12 0.91
C ASP A 97 -3.55 -2.29 2.17
N PHE A 98 -4.10 -2.98 3.18
CA PHE A 98 -3.37 -3.33 4.40
C PHE A 98 -2.14 -4.20 4.10
N ARG A 99 -0.97 -3.79 4.59
CA ARG A 99 0.29 -4.52 4.45
C ARG A 99 1.09 -4.49 5.75
N PHE A 100 1.63 -5.64 6.13
CA PHE A 100 2.51 -5.80 7.27
C PHE A 100 3.71 -6.67 6.87
N HIS A 101 4.92 -6.14 6.96
CA HIS A 101 6.15 -6.84 6.56
C HIS A 101 7.39 -6.24 7.24
N PRO A 102 8.51 -6.98 7.32
CA PRO A 102 9.79 -6.42 7.76
C PRO A 102 10.23 -5.23 6.90
N VAL A 103 10.89 -4.23 7.51
CA VAL A 103 11.37 -3.04 6.77
C VAL A 103 12.36 -3.40 5.66
N ASP A 104 13.15 -4.44 5.88
CA ASP A 104 14.17 -4.95 4.95
C ASP A 104 13.63 -5.97 3.93
N ALA A 105 12.31 -6.22 3.92
CA ALA A 105 11.65 -7.14 2.99
C ALA A 105 10.67 -6.38 2.09
N PRO A 106 11.11 -5.85 0.93
CA PRO A 106 10.22 -5.13 0.02
C PRO A 106 9.14 -6.06 -0.55
N LEU A 107 7.90 -5.55 -0.64
CA LEU A 107 6.76 -6.29 -1.17
C LEU A 107 6.39 -5.79 -2.58
N SER A 108 6.11 -6.73 -3.48
CA SER A 108 5.51 -6.48 -4.79
C SER A 108 4.36 -7.43 -5.05
N ALA A 109 3.31 -6.94 -5.71
CA ALA A 109 2.21 -7.79 -6.19
C ALA A 109 2.01 -7.57 -7.70
N SER A 110 1.58 -8.62 -8.40
CA SER A 110 1.34 -8.57 -9.85
C SER A 110 -0.08 -9.02 -10.15
N VAL A 111 -0.75 -8.29 -11.04
CA VAL A 111 -2.07 -8.66 -11.59
C VAL A 111 -1.87 -9.18 -13.00
N TYR A 112 -2.47 -10.33 -13.28
CA TYR A 112 -2.40 -10.99 -14.57
C TYR A 112 -3.76 -10.90 -15.26
N ASP A 113 -3.74 -10.66 -16.56
CA ASP A 113 -4.92 -10.90 -17.39
C ASP A 113 -5.20 -12.41 -17.46
N PRO A 114 -6.43 -12.87 -17.16
CA PRO A 114 -6.72 -14.30 -17.02
C PRO A 114 -6.75 -15.06 -18.36
N GLN A 115 -6.81 -14.37 -19.50
CA GLN A 115 -6.88 -15.01 -20.82
C GLN A 115 -5.49 -15.11 -21.45
N THR A 116 -4.74 -14.02 -21.38
CA THR A 116 -3.42 -13.89 -22.02
C THR A 116 -2.26 -14.20 -21.08
N TRP A 117 -2.52 -14.25 -19.76
CA TRP A 117 -1.51 -14.37 -18.70
C TRP A 117 -0.46 -13.26 -18.71
N GLN A 118 -0.75 -12.14 -19.39
CA GLN A 118 0.13 -10.99 -19.41
C GLN A 118 -0.01 -10.20 -18.11
N VAL A 119 1.10 -9.68 -17.61
CA VAL A 119 1.12 -8.81 -16.43
C VAL A 119 0.48 -7.47 -16.80
N THR A 120 -0.67 -7.16 -16.22
CA THR A 120 -1.38 -5.89 -16.47
C THR A 120 -1.04 -4.83 -15.46
N TYR A 121 -0.74 -5.22 -14.21
CA TYR A 121 -0.29 -4.31 -13.15
C TYR A 121 0.82 -4.94 -12.32
N VAL A 122 1.76 -4.09 -11.89
CA VAL A 122 2.69 -4.40 -10.80
C VAL A 122 2.54 -3.32 -9.73
N LEU A 123 2.20 -3.73 -8.52
CA LEU A 123 2.08 -2.87 -7.33
C LEU A 123 3.41 -2.89 -6.59
N ASN A 124 3.97 -1.70 -6.35
CA ASN A 124 5.23 -1.56 -5.61
C ASN A 124 5.02 -1.66 -4.08
N ASN A 125 6.06 -1.36 -3.31
CA ASN A 125 6.04 -1.43 -1.84
C ASN A 125 5.01 -0.50 -1.17
N ASP A 126 4.61 0.58 -1.83
CA ASP A 126 3.63 1.56 -1.37
C ASP A 126 2.22 1.29 -1.94
N ASN A 127 2.03 0.13 -2.58
CA ASN A 127 0.83 -0.25 -3.33
C ASN A 127 0.50 0.70 -4.50
N LEU A 128 1.48 1.44 -5.02
CA LEU A 128 1.30 2.24 -6.23
C LEU A 128 1.54 1.37 -7.46
N PHE A 129 0.68 1.52 -8.47
CA PHE A 129 0.75 0.66 -9.65
C PHE A 129 1.71 1.15 -10.74
N THR A 130 2.29 0.18 -11.45
CA THR A 130 2.76 0.30 -12.83
C THR A 130 1.84 -0.54 -13.71
N ARG A 131 1.15 0.09 -14.66
CA ARG A 131 0.18 -0.56 -15.55
C ARG A 131 0.77 -0.76 -16.93
N PHE A 132 0.58 -1.94 -17.48
CA PHE A 132 1.01 -2.32 -18.82
C PHE A 132 -0.22 -2.51 -19.71
N GLN A 133 -0.17 -1.95 -20.92
CA GLN A 133 -1.18 -2.18 -21.95
C GLN A 133 -0.52 -2.80 -23.17
N TYR A 134 -1.14 -3.83 -23.70
CA TYR A 134 -0.66 -4.60 -24.85
C TYR A 134 -1.60 -4.41 -26.05
N ASP A 135 -1.08 -4.57 -27.26
CA ASP A 135 -1.91 -4.67 -28.46
C ASP A 135 -2.49 -6.09 -28.63
N ALA A 136 -3.34 -6.25 -29.64
CA ALA A 136 -3.95 -7.54 -29.97
C ALA A 136 -2.95 -8.65 -30.35
N ALA A 137 -1.71 -8.28 -30.71
CA ALA A 137 -0.63 -9.24 -30.97
C ALA A 137 0.19 -9.54 -29.70
N GLY A 138 -0.19 -8.99 -28.56
CA GLY A 138 0.48 -9.19 -27.27
C GLY A 138 1.74 -8.34 -27.08
N LYS A 139 2.00 -7.33 -27.92
CA LYS A 139 3.16 -6.43 -27.75
C LYS A 139 2.81 -5.27 -26.83
N LEU A 140 3.77 -4.90 -25.98
CA LEU A 140 3.61 -3.80 -25.03
C LEU A 140 3.46 -2.45 -25.76
N MET A 141 2.27 -1.84 -25.69
CA MET A 141 2.00 -0.53 -26.29
C MET A 141 2.26 0.63 -25.34
N LYS A 142 1.83 0.53 -24.08
CA LYS A 142 1.87 1.66 -23.14
C LYS A 142 2.22 1.22 -21.74
N VAL A 143 2.95 2.08 -21.04
CA VAL A 143 3.27 1.93 -19.61
C VAL A 143 2.78 3.16 -18.88
N PHE A 144 1.99 2.96 -17.83
CA PHE A 144 1.53 4.01 -16.93
C PHE A 144 2.04 3.78 -15.53
N LYS A 145 2.22 4.84 -14.76
CA LYS A 145 2.63 4.76 -13.37
C LYS A 145 1.79 5.68 -12.51
N GLU A 146 1.27 5.13 -11.42
CA GLU A 146 0.70 5.91 -10.34
C GLU A 146 1.82 6.53 -9.51
N THR A 147 1.64 7.78 -9.12
CA THR A 147 2.62 8.53 -8.35
C THR A 147 1.95 9.21 -7.19
N LEU A 148 2.71 9.48 -6.14
CA LEU A 148 2.29 10.38 -5.08
C LEU A 148 2.06 11.79 -5.66
N ASP A 149 1.10 12.50 -5.07
CA ASP A 149 0.79 13.89 -5.39
C ASP A 149 2.07 14.73 -5.37
N GLN A 150 2.28 15.50 -6.44
CA GLN A 150 3.35 16.49 -6.52
C GLN A 150 2.75 17.90 -6.37
N PRO A 151 3.54 18.90 -5.93
CA PRO A 151 3.13 20.29 -6.03
C PRO A 151 2.79 20.64 -7.50
N ASN A 152 1.64 21.27 -7.73
CA ASN A 152 1.13 21.68 -9.04
C ASN A 152 0.76 20.53 -10.01
N ASP A 153 0.48 19.35 -9.48
CA ASP A 153 0.07 18.22 -10.31
C ASP A 153 -1.36 18.43 -10.84
N ALA A 154 -1.51 18.57 -12.16
CA ALA A 154 -2.81 18.78 -12.79
C ALA A 154 -3.72 17.54 -12.72
N CYS A 155 -3.13 16.36 -12.49
CA CYS A 155 -3.85 15.10 -12.32
C CYS A 155 -3.14 14.27 -11.22
N PRO A 156 -3.39 14.59 -9.94
CA PRO A 156 -2.77 13.90 -8.81
C PRO A 156 -3.28 12.47 -8.65
N ALA A 157 -4.51 12.19 -9.13
CA ALA A 157 -5.12 10.88 -9.11
C ALA A 157 -5.02 10.19 -10.48
N GLY A 158 -4.45 8.98 -10.52
CA GLY A 158 -4.44 8.12 -11.71
C GLY A 158 -3.07 7.91 -12.35
N GLY A 159 -3.01 6.92 -13.24
CA GLY A 159 -1.77 6.49 -13.87
C GLY A 159 -1.28 7.48 -14.93
N LYS A 160 -0.09 8.03 -14.75
CA LYS A 160 0.58 8.90 -15.73
C LYS A 160 1.27 8.07 -16.80
N LEU A 161 1.13 8.45 -18.06
CA LEU A 161 1.82 7.77 -19.17
C LEU A 161 3.33 7.98 -19.03
N VAL A 162 4.08 6.90 -18.89
CA VAL A 162 5.55 6.90 -18.79
C VAL A 162 6.18 6.57 -20.13
N LYS A 163 5.57 5.66 -20.89
CA LYS A 163 6.12 5.20 -22.17
C LYS A 163 5.03 4.76 -23.12
N GLU A 164 5.21 5.07 -24.40
CA GLU A 164 4.38 4.59 -25.51
C GLU A 164 5.29 4.02 -26.61
N TYR A 165 4.89 2.88 -27.15
CA TYR A 165 5.55 2.22 -28.28
C TYR A 165 4.63 2.24 -29.50
N ARG A 166 5.21 2.54 -30.66
CA ARG A 166 4.52 2.45 -31.96
C ARG A 166 5.21 1.41 -32.81
N TYR A 167 4.49 0.34 -33.10
CA TYR A 167 4.99 -0.76 -33.93
C TYR A 167 4.50 -0.59 -35.37
N ASN A 168 5.44 -0.51 -36.30
CA ASN A 168 5.12 -0.58 -37.73
C ASN A 168 5.02 -2.05 -38.12
N TYR A 169 3.80 -2.50 -38.37
CA TYR A 169 3.58 -3.80 -38.98
C TYR A 169 3.80 -3.65 -40.48
N ALA A 170 4.89 -4.23 -40.99
CA ALA A 170 5.05 -4.34 -42.44
C ALA A 170 3.85 -5.10 -43.00
N ARG A 171 3.07 -4.46 -43.89
CA ARG A 171 2.10 -5.20 -44.71
C ARG A 171 2.92 -6.25 -45.48
N GLY A 172 2.58 -7.52 -45.29
CA GLY A 172 3.19 -8.60 -46.05
C GLY A 172 3.21 -8.26 -47.53
N LEU A 173 4.35 -8.51 -48.17
CA LEU A 173 4.45 -8.62 -49.61
C LEU A 173 3.36 -9.60 -50.07
N GLN A 174 2.58 -9.17 -51.06
CA GLN A 174 1.53 -9.95 -51.73
C GLN A 174 2.08 -11.28 -52.27
#